data_AF-A0A348B5K6-F1
#
_entry.id   AF-A0A348B5K6-F1
#
_cell.length_a   1.000
_cell.length_b   1.000
_cell.length_c   1.000
_cell.angle_alpha   90.00
_cell.angle_beta   90.00
_cell.angle_gamma   90.00
#
_symmetry.space_group_name_H-M   'P 1'
#
loop_
_entity.id
_entity.type
_entity.pdbx_description
1 polymer ?
#
loop_
_entity_poly.entity_id
_entity_poly.type
_entity_poly.pdbx_seq_one_letter_code
_entity_poly.pdbx_strand_id
1 'polypeptide(L)'
;MRKMSQVERKAYTVERVEPTTVKFRAEEENVTLRLFAVPVALFSSKSSFTPLVSVVIAVDTDKPRMGEMCDPTKFGSHRAVSPMGLEVQEGWTVLSSNDVEVRLRVEVTNLNVYPELRDGIGNPCVNVSWILLTNVK
;
A
#
# COMPACT_ATOMS: atom_id res chain seq x y z
N MET A 1 -10.74 40.39 2.41
CA MET A 1 -9.86 39.41 1.74
C MET A 1 -9.53 38.29 2.71
N ARG A 2 -9.99 37.05 2.48
CA ARG A 2 -9.59 35.88 3.28
C ARG A 2 -8.13 35.54 2.92
N LYS A 3 -7.20 35.62 3.88
CA LYS A 3 -5.86 35.02 3.72
C LYS A 3 -6.06 33.53 3.46
N MET A 4 -5.79 33.06 2.24
CA MET A 4 -5.63 31.64 1.98
C MET A 4 -4.53 31.12 2.91
N SER A 5 -4.82 30.08 3.69
CA SER A 5 -3.79 29.42 4.48
C SER A 5 -2.72 28.88 3.54
N GLN A 6 -1.50 29.42 3.63
CA GLN A 6 -0.37 28.91 2.86
C GLN A 6 -0.11 27.46 3.26
N VAL A 7 -0.11 26.57 2.26
CA VAL A 7 0.35 25.19 2.41
C VAL A 7 1.86 25.21 2.22
N GLU A 8 2.60 24.85 3.26
CA GLU A 8 4.06 24.86 3.25
C GLU A 8 4.60 23.43 3.18
N ARG A 9 5.60 23.19 2.33
CA ARG A 9 6.32 21.91 2.33
C ARG A 9 7.27 21.88 3.52
N LYS A 10 7.21 20.81 4.32
CA LYS A 10 8.07 20.60 5.48
C LYS A 10 9.16 19.58 5.17
N ALA A 11 10.34 19.82 5.73
CA ALA A 11 11.38 18.82 5.80
C ALA A 11 10.96 17.75 6.81
N TYR A 12 11.35 16.51 6.56
CA TYR A 12 11.09 15.38 7.46
C TYR A 12 12.21 14.36 7.34
N THR A 13 12.33 13.51 8.35
CA THR A 13 13.15 12.29 8.31
C THR A 13 12.25 11.08 8.35
N VAL A 14 12.67 9.99 7.69
CA VAL A 14 11.98 8.70 7.76
C VAL A 14 12.67 7.87 8.82
N GLU A 15 11.99 7.61 9.93
CA GLU A 15 12.57 6.86 11.04
C GLU A 15 12.39 5.35 10.84
N ARG A 16 11.22 4.96 10.32
CA ARG A 16 10.85 3.57 10.15
C ARG A 16 9.85 3.38 9.03
N VAL A 17 9.98 2.28 8.29
CA VAL A 17 9.03 1.83 7.27
C VAL A 17 8.72 0.36 7.52
N GLU A 18 7.54 0.08 8.06
CA GLU A 18 7.01 -1.29 8.22
C GLU A 18 5.83 -1.48 7.26
N PRO A 19 5.78 -2.56 6.47
CA PRO A 19 4.68 -2.79 5.54
C PRO A 19 3.43 -3.30 6.26
N THR A 20 2.25 -2.89 5.80
CA THR A 20 1.04 -3.65 6.05
C THR A 20 1.14 -4.97 5.29
N THR A 21 1.10 -6.09 6.00
CA THR A 21 1.19 -7.43 5.43
C THR A 21 -0.18 -8.10 5.48
N VAL A 22 -0.67 -8.56 4.33
CA VAL A 22 -1.91 -9.32 4.21
C VAL A 22 -1.56 -10.71 3.70
N LYS A 23 -1.85 -11.73 4.51
CA LYS A 23 -1.71 -13.13 4.11
C LYS A 23 -3.09 -13.67 3.82
N PHE A 24 -3.22 -14.42 2.73
CA PHE A 24 -4.47 -15.02 2.32
C PHE A 24 -4.21 -16.21 1.42
N ARG A 25 -5.24 -17.01 1.18
CA ARG A 25 -5.24 -18.07 0.18
C ARG A 25 -6.03 -17.64 -1.05
N ALA A 26 -5.48 -17.89 -2.23
CA ALA A 26 -6.19 -17.79 -3.50
C ALA A 26 -6.09 -19.14 -4.20
N GLU A 27 -7.22 -19.79 -4.48
CA GLU A 27 -7.25 -21.16 -5.01
C GLU A 27 -6.41 -22.15 -4.17
N GLU A 28 -5.28 -22.61 -4.71
CA GLU A 28 -4.37 -23.57 -4.10
C GLU A 28 -3.06 -22.96 -3.60
N GLU A 29 -2.88 -21.64 -3.69
CA GLU A 29 -1.65 -20.95 -3.31
C GLU A 29 -1.86 -20.01 -2.12
N ASN A 30 -0.88 -19.97 -1.23
CA ASN A 30 -0.80 -18.98 -0.17
C ASN A 30 -0.10 -17.76 -0.73
N VAL A 31 -0.68 -16.59 -0.51
CA VAL A 31 -0.19 -15.31 -1.03
C VAL A 31 0.08 -14.37 0.13
N THR A 32 1.23 -13.72 0.07
CA THR A 32 1.62 -12.64 0.97
C THR A 32 1.67 -11.34 0.18
N LEU A 33 0.78 -10.41 0.49
CA LEU A 33 0.76 -9.05 -0.03
C LEU A 33 1.41 -8.12 0.99
N ARG A 34 2.33 -7.27 0.55
CA ARG A 34 3.00 -6.26 1.39
C ARG A 34 2.80 -4.88 0.77
N LEU A 35 2.25 -3.95 1.54
CA LEU A 35 2.04 -2.55 1.14
C LEU A 35 2.92 -1.63 1.98
N PHE A 36 3.83 -0.91 1.32
CA PHE A 36 4.73 0.06 1.95
C PHE A 36 4.26 1.48 1.66
N ALA A 37 3.95 2.26 2.69
CA ALA A 37 3.68 3.69 2.56
C ALA A 37 4.99 4.47 2.42
N VAL A 38 5.41 4.76 1.19
CA VAL A 38 6.64 5.51 0.93
C VAL A 38 6.32 7.01 0.87
N PRO A 39 6.81 7.82 1.83
CA PRO A 39 6.56 9.25 1.85
C PRO A 39 7.33 9.93 0.72
N VAL A 40 6.64 10.80 -0.02
CA VAL A 40 7.21 11.60 -1.12
C VAL A 40 7.40 13.05 -0.68
N ALA A 41 6.39 13.60 -0.02
CA ALA A 41 6.43 14.95 0.53
C ALA A 41 5.55 15.04 1.79
N LEU A 42 5.88 15.99 2.64
CA LEU A 42 5.07 16.35 3.80
C LEU A 42 4.70 17.82 3.69
N PHE A 43 3.41 18.12 3.80
CA PHE A 43 2.91 19.48 3.78
C PHE A 43 2.29 19.81 5.14
N SER A 44 2.32 21.08 5.52
CA SER A 44 1.61 21.57 6.70
C SER A 44 0.70 22.73 6.36
N SER A 45 -0.47 22.78 6.99
CA SER A 45 -1.37 23.93 6.93
C SER A 45 -1.91 24.18 8.34
N LYS A 46 -1.70 25.38 8.89
CA LYS A 46 -2.10 25.77 10.25
C LYS A 46 -1.55 24.82 11.32
N SER A 47 -2.24 23.70 11.57
CA SER A 47 -1.98 22.70 12.60
C SER A 47 -2.21 21.25 12.11
N SER A 48 -2.36 21.03 10.80
CA SER A 48 -2.46 19.70 10.20
C SER A 48 -1.23 19.39 9.34
N PHE A 49 -0.81 18.13 9.37
CA PHE A 49 0.17 17.58 8.44
C PHE A 49 -0.54 16.74 7.38
N THR A 50 -0.21 16.99 6.12
CA THR A 50 -0.75 16.25 4.97
C THR A 50 0.41 15.58 4.24
N PRO A 51 0.55 14.26 4.38
CA PRO A 51 1.57 13.50 3.66
C PRO A 51 1.11 13.24 2.22
N LEU A 52 2.05 13.35 1.29
CA LEU A 52 1.94 12.76 -0.04
C LEU A 52 2.72 11.46 -0.04
N VAL A 53 2.05 10.35 -0.35
CA VAL A 53 2.59 8.99 -0.22
C VAL A 53 2.46 8.26 -1.54
N SER A 54 3.51 7.53 -1.91
CA SER A 54 3.46 6.48 -2.92
C SER A 54 3.35 5.14 -2.21
N VAL A 55 2.40 4.29 -2.60
CA VAL A 55 2.29 2.95 -2.03
C VAL A 55 2.99 1.96 -2.96
N VAL A 56 4.04 1.33 -2.43
CA VAL A 56 4.75 0.26 -3.13
C VAL A 56 4.14 -1.07 -2.70
N ILE A 57 3.81 -1.91 -3.68
CA ILE A 57 3.16 -3.20 -3.48
C ILE A 57 4.13 -4.31 -3.86
N ALA A 58 4.27 -5.30 -3.00
CA ALA A 58 4.93 -6.56 -3.29
C ALA A 58 3.97 -7.72 -3.06
N VAL A 59 3.99 -8.69 -3.95
CA VAL A 59 3.16 -9.89 -3.88
C VAL A 59 4.08 -11.09 -3.99
N ASP A 60 3.94 -12.03 -3.08
CA ASP A 60 4.69 -13.28 -3.08
C ASP A 60 3.74 -14.45 -2.92
N THR A 61 4.08 -15.58 -3.52
CA THR A 61 3.37 -16.84 -3.31
C THR A 61 4.31 -17.97 -2.93
N ASP A 62 3.79 -18.97 -2.22
CA ASP A 62 4.47 -20.24 -1.98
C ASP A 62 4.53 -21.15 -3.22
N LYS A 63 3.79 -20.83 -4.29
CA LYS A 63 3.72 -21.63 -5.53
C LYS A 63 3.94 -20.76 -6.78
N PRO A 64 5.13 -20.18 -6.98
CA PRO A 64 5.39 -19.36 -8.16
C PRO A 64 5.26 -20.20 -9.43
N ARG A 65 4.54 -19.68 -10.42
CA ARG A 65 4.35 -20.34 -11.72
C ARG A 65 4.31 -19.31 -12.85
N MET A 66 4.73 -19.73 -14.03
CA MET A 66 4.63 -18.90 -15.23
C MET A 66 3.16 -18.76 -15.66
N GLY A 67 2.84 -17.61 -16.24
CA GLY A 67 1.50 -17.29 -16.73
C GLY A 67 1.56 -16.07 -17.63
N GLU A 68 0.40 -15.55 -17.98
CA GLU A 68 0.33 -14.32 -18.77
C GLU A 68 0.83 -13.14 -17.93
N MET A 69 1.58 -12.20 -18.54
CA MET A 69 2.17 -11.08 -17.80
C MET A 69 1.10 -10.26 -17.07
N CYS A 70 1.35 -9.97 -15.78
CA CYS A 70 0.55 -9.12 -14.92
C CYS A 70 0.52 -7.70 -15.48
N ASP A 71 -0.56 -7.40 -16.21
CA ASP A 71 -0.83 -6.13 -16.83
C ASP A 71 -2.23 -5.66 -16.40
N PRO A 72 -2.35 -4.49 -15.72
CA PRO A 72 -3.63 -3.95 -15.29
C PRO A 72 -4.67 -3.80 -16.41
N THR A 73 -4.24 -3.64 -17.66
CA THR A 73 -5.15 -3.53 -18.81
C THR A 73 -5.92 -4.82 -19.09
N LYS A 74 -5.45 -5.95 -18.56
CA LYS A 74 -6.03 -7.30 -18.78
C LYS A 74 -6.97 -7.76 -17.68
N PHE A 75 -7.16 -6.96 -16.63
CA PHE A 75 -8.07 -7.30 -15.53
C PHE A 75 -9.52 -7.47 -15.97
N GLY A 76 -9.94 -6.79 -17.03
CA GLY A 76 -11.30 -6.91 -17.59
C GLY A 76 -11.53 -8.21 -18.37
N SER A 77 -10.48 -8.88 -18.83
CA SER A 77 -10.57 -10.12 -19.62
C SER A 77 -10.28 -11.38 -18.81
N HIS A 78 -9.89 -11.25 -17.54
CA HIS A 78 -9.55 -12.37 -16.66
C HIS A 78 -10.51 -12.43 -15.47
N ARG A 79 -10.76 -13.65 -14.99
CA ARG A 79 -11.60 -13.85 -13.81
C ARG A 79 -10.83 -13.49 -12.54
N ALA A 80 -11.39 -12.58 -11.75
CA ALA A 80 -10.93 -12.34 -10.40
C ALA A 80 -11.39 -13.47 -9.45
N VAL A 81 -10.50 -13.85 -8.54
CA VAL A 81 -10.77 -14.78 -7.44
C VAL A 81 -10.79 -14.01 -6.13
N SER A 82 -11.80 -14.32 -5.30
CA SER A 82 -11.91 -13.77 -3.96
C SER A 82 -10.90 -14.45 -3.03
N PRO A 83 -10.06 -13.67 -2.33
CA PRO A 83 -9.13 -14.22 -1.34
C PRO A 83 -9.88 -14.84 -0.15
N MET A 84 -9.34 -15.92 0.41
CA MET A 84 -9.88 -16.62 1.58
C MET A 84 -8.92 -16.51 2.76
N GLY A 85 -9.46 -16.48 3.98
CA GLY A 85 -8.65 -16.51 5.21
C GLY A 85 -7.70 -15.32 5.34
N LEU A 86 -8.22 -14.09 5.17
CA LEU A 86 -7.39 -12.88 5.24
C LEU A 86 -6.88 -12.67 6.67
N GLU A 87 -5.57 -12.67 6.82
CA GLU A 87 -4.86 -12.26 8.03
C GLU A 87 -4.11 -10.96 7.74
N VAL A 88 -4.45 -9.90 8.48
CA VAL A 88 -3.85 -8.58 8.32
C VAL A 88 -2.93 -8.27 9.50
N GLN A 89 -1.66 -8.03 9.21
CA GLN A 89 -0.70 -7.46 10.14
C GLN A 89 -0.42 -6.01 9.71
N GLU A 90 -0.80 -5.07 10.57
CA GLU A 90 -0.60 -3.64 10.29
C GLU A 90 0.88 -3.25 10.34
N GLY A 91 1.29 -2.40 9.40
CA GLY A 91 2.61 -1.77 9.39
C GLY A 91 2.48 -0.25 9.37
N TRP A 92 3.45 0.42 9.98
CA TRP A 92 3.49 1.87 10.07
C TRP A 92 4.75 2.44 9.44
N THR A 93 4.58 3.52 8.69
CA THR A 93 5.69 4.40 8.33
C THR A 93 5.69 5.61 9.25
N VAL A 94 6.84 5.88 9.87
CA VAL A 94 6.99 6.93 10.87
C VAL A 94 7.92 8.01 10.33
N LEU A 95 7.41 9.24 10.34
CA LEU A 95 8.14 10.44 9.96
C LEU A 95 8.34 11.33 11.18
N SER A 96 9.46 12.03 11.22
CA SER A 96 9.71 13.09 12.18
C SER A 96 9.95 14.42 11.47
N SER A 97 9.26 15.47 11.91
CA SER A 97 9.33 16.82 11.35
C SER A 97 9.16 17.86 12.46
N ASN A 98 10.22 18.58 12.82
CA ASN A 98 10.20 19.63 13.86
C ASN A 98 9.57 19.12 15.18
N ASP A 99 10.07 17.99 15.69
CA ASP A 99 9.62 17.34 16.92
C ASP A 99 8.17 16.80 16.91
N VAL A 100 7.51 16.80 15.74
CA VAL A 100 6.21 16.16 15.53
C VAL A 100 6.39 14.80 14.85
N GLU A 101 5.73 13.78 15.39
CA GLU A 101 5.74 12.43 14.83
C GLU A 101 4.50 12.24 13.94
N VAL A 102 4.71 11.92 12.66
CA VAL A 102 3.63 11.62 11.71
C VAL A 102 3.69 10.14 11.36
N ARG A 103 2.65 9.40 11.76
CA ARG A 103 2.50 7.96 11.47
C ARG A 103 1.52 7.73 10.33
N LEU A 104 1.95 6.90 9.38
CA LEU A 104 1.22 6.56 8.17
C LEU A 104 0.94 5.05 8.17
N ARG A 105 -0.32 4.67 7.93
CA ARG A 105 -0.73 3.27 7.76
C ARG A 105 -1.56 3.14 6.49
N VAL A 106 -1.24 2.12 5.68
CA VAL A 106 -2.09 1.72 4.56
C VAL A 106 -3.10 0.70 5.06
N GLU A 107 -4.37 0.94 4.83
CA GLU A 107 -5.46 0.02 5.14
C GLU A 107 -6.09 -0.50 3.85
N VAL A 108 -6.09 -1.82 3.68
CA VAL A 108 -6.65 -2.48 2.49
C VAL A 108 -8.17 -2.49 2.59
N THR A 109 -8.84 -1.97 1.56
CA THR A 109 -10.31 -1.89 1.50
C THR A 109 -10.91 -2.90 0.54
N ASN A 110 -10.16 -3.32 -0.49
CA ASN A 110 -10.58 -4.35 -1.43
C ASN A 110 -9.36 -5.09 -1.97
N LEU A 111 -9.53 -6.37 -2.26
CA LEU A 111 -8.49 -7.25 -2.74
C LEU A 111 -9.06 -8.22 -3.77
N ASN A 112 -8.57 -8.17 -5.00
CA ASN A 112 -8.89 -9.10 -6.07
C ASN A 112 -7.62 -9.77 -6.57
N VAL A 113 -7.66 -11.10 -6.74
CA VAL A 113 -6.51 -11.88 -7.18
C VAL A 113 -6.80 -12.42 -8.57
N TYR A 114 -5.82 -12.37 -9.46
CA TYR A 114 -5.89 -12.93 -10.81
C TYR A 114 -4.82 -14.01 -10.95
N PRO A 115 -5.11 -15.27 -10.58
CA PRO A 115 -4.11 -16.35 -10.52
C PRO A 115 -3.51 -16.75 -11.87
N GLU A 116 -4.14 -16.38 -12.97
CA GLU A 116 -3.64 -16.65 -14.34
C GLU A 116 -2.62 -15.59 -14.79
N LEU A 117 -2.73 -14.37 -14.22
CA LEU A 117 -1.81 -13.27 -14.49
C LEU A 117 -0.64 -13.33 -13.50
N ARG A 118 0.60 -13.25 -14.01
CA ARG A 118 1.82 -13.50 -13.25
C ARG A 118 2.85 -12.40 -13.47
N ASP A 119 3.56 -12.02 -12.42
CA ASP A 119 4.73 -11.15 -12.56
C ASP A 119 5.91 -11.89 -13.20
N GLY A 120 7.02 -11.19 -13.41
CA GLY A 120 8.22 -11.77 -14.04
C GLY A 120 8.90 -12.89 -13.26
N ILE A 121 8.48 -13.18 -12.03
CA ILE A 121 9.02 -14.26 -11.19
C ILE A 121 7.94 -15.29 -10.77
N GLY A 122 6.72 -15.16 -11.30
CA GLY A 122 5.65 -16.14 -11.15
C GLY A 122 4.67 -15.90 -10.01
N ASN A 123 4.67 -14.71 -9.38
CA ASN A 123 3.67 -14.35 -8.37
C ASN A 123 2.36 -13.92 -9.01
N PRO A 124 1.20 -14.23 -8.39
CA PRO A 124 -0.10 -13.86 -8.94
C PRO A 124 -0.28 -12.35 -8.96
N CYS A 125 -0.99 -11.87 -9.97
CA CYS A 125 -1.34 -10.46 -10.07
C CYS A 125 -2.46 -10.14 -9.08
N VAL A 126 -2.27 -9.06 -8.31
CA VAL A 126 -3.21 -8.64 -7.27
C VAL A 126 -3.61 -7.20 -7.52
N ASN A 127 -4.91 -6.96 -7.62
CA ASN A 127 -5.47 -5.61 -7.62
C ASN A 127 -5.94 -5.27 -6.20
N VAL A 128 -5.40 -4.21 -5.62
CA VAL A 128 -5.66 -3.80 -4.25
C VAL A 128 -6.13 -2.35 -4.20
N SER A 129 -7.26 -2.14 -3.54
CA SER A 129 -7.72 -0.80 -3.15
C SER A 129 -7.34 -0.57 -1.69
N TRP A 130 -6.95 0.65 -1.38
CA TRP A 130 -6.52 1.02 -0.04
C TRP A 130 -6.84 2.47 0.29
N ILE A 131 -6.81 2.78 1.58
CA ILE A 131 -6.85 4.14 2.12
C ILE A 131 -5.61 4.42 2.96
N LEU A 132 -5.18 5.67 2.99
CA LEU A 132 -4.09 6.12 3.84
C LEU A 132 -4.65 6.71 5.12
N LEU A 133 -4.24 6.15 6.26
CA LEU A 133 -4.52 6.70 7.57
C LEU A 133 -3.29 7.45 8.07
N THR A 134 -3.51 8.67 8.53
CA THR A 134 -2.46 9.56 9.05
C THR A 134 -2.78 9.90 10.50
N ASN A 135 -1.82 9.68 11.39
CA ASN A 135 -1.89 10.08 12.79
C ASN A 135 -0.72 11.03 13.09
N VAL A 136 -1.01 12.16 13.72
CA VAL A 136 -0.02 13.18 14.09
C VAL A 136 0.04 13.23 15.61
N LYS A 137 1.24 13.04 16.17
CA LYS A 137 1.48 13.10 17.61
C LYS A 137 2.44 14.22 17.96
#